data_AF-A0A3D8VTN0-F1
#
_entry.id   AF-A0A3D8VTN0-F1
#
_cell.length_a   1.000
_cell.length_b   1.000
_cell.length_c   1.000
_cell.angle_alpha   90.00
_cell.angle_beta   90.00
_cell.angle_gamma   90.00
#
_symmetry.space_group_name_H-M   'P 1'
#
loop_
_entity.id
_entity.type
_entity.pdbx_description
1 polymer ?
#
loop_
_entity_poly.entity_id
_entity_poly.type
_entity_poly.pdbx_seq_one_letter_code
_entity_poly.pdbx_strand_id
1 'polypeptide(L)'
;MTECPHCKHMVDDGARYCSQCGKNLMETPEPNSTSKRSWLPIITPFIMLAVMGVALYFVYDYQKDVNAEVVAMKKEAEQEALAGEYREAEKLLVGAIDRRPELEALQKELGSVQEALTWDQELETVGQWIEEGSLKKASEKLTAIQESLRQEDSRLLVTLVPKMNEMDSRLTLKEINQELSKITDVDELAAKLNTLSDLNLEEASKVRDKIFEKIVNQSTKKAEAAAGEKRYAEAIAIIDQGLQY
;
A
#
# COMPACT_ATOMS: atom_id res chain seq x y z
N MET A 1 60.49 58.23 58.98
CA MET A 1 59.27 59.04 59.09
C MET A 1 58.82 59.38 57.70
N THR A 2 57.54 59.18 57.40
CA THR A 2 56.94 59.33 56.08
C THR A 2 55.88 60.42 56.14
N GLU A 3 55.83 61.27 55.10
CA GLU A 3 54.89 62.38 55.04
C GLU A 3 53.51 61.88 54.58
N CYS A 4 52.44 62.25 55.30
CA CYS A 4 51.08 61.90 54.91
C CYS A 4 50.69 62.60 53.61
N PRO A 5 50.28 61.87 52.55
CA PRO A 5 49.94 62.47 51.25
C PRO A 5 48.69 63.36 51.29
N HIS A 6 47.87 63.29 52.35
CA HIS A 6 46.63 64.07 52.45
C HIS A 6 46.76 65.37 53.24
N CYS A 7 47.55 65.39 54.31
CA CYS A 7 47.66 66.56 55.20
C CYS A 7 49.11 67.03 55.41
N LYS A 8 50.10 66.37 54.79
CA LYS A 8 51.53 66.72 54.85
C LYS A 8 52.16 66.65 56.24
N HIS A 9 51.52 65.94 57.18
CA HIS A 9 52.07 65.71 58.50
C HIS A 9 53.05 64.53 58.48
N MET A 10 54.13 64.63 59.27
CA MET A 10 55.11 63.55 59.43
C MET A 10 54.53 62.44 60.30
N VAL A 11 54.56 61.21 59.78
CA VAL A 11 54.04 60.02 60.45
C VAL A 11 55.15 58.97 60.58
N ASP A 12 55.00 58.06 61.55
CA ASP A 12 55.96 56.97 61.77
C ASP A 12 55.93 55.96 60.58
N ASP A 13 57.07 55.35 60.25
CA ASP A 13 57.27 54.53 59.03
C ASP A 13 56.50 53.19 59.00
N GLY A 14 55.58 52.98 59.96
CA GLY A 14 54.66 51.84 60.00
C GLY A 14 53.22 52.20 60.37
N ALA A 15 52.87 53.49 60.41
CA ALA A 15 51.53 53.93 60.81
C ALA A 15 50.48 53.58 59.74
N ARG A 16 49.43 52.86 60.13
CA ARG A 16 48.31 52.51 59.23
C ARG A 16 47.36 53.68 58.98
N TYR A 17 47.28 54.63 59.91
CA TYR A 17 46.40 55.80 59.82
C TYR A 17 47.18 57.05 60.24
N CYS A 18 46.87 58.19 59.63
CA CYS A 18 47.44 59.47 60.03
C CYS A 18 46.83 59.93 61.37
N SER A 19 47.67 60.21 62.36
CA SER A 19 47.27 60.68 63.69
C SER A 19 46.54 62.04 63.68
N GLN A 20 46.76 62.86 62.65
CA GLN A 20 46.20 64.21 62.58
C GLN A 20 44.91 64.30 61.75
N CYS A 21 44.81 63.53 60.65
CA CYS A 21 43.63 63.58 59.76
C CYS A 21 42.80 62.28 59.75
N GLY A 22 43.24 61.23 60.44
CA GLY A 22 42.53 59.95 60.57
C GLY A 22 42.49 59.10 59.31
N LYS A 23 43.09 59.54 58.19
CA LYS A 23 43.06 58.80 56.91
C LYS A 23 44.01 57.61 56.89
N ASN A 24 43.55 56.52 56.28
CA ASN A 24 44.33 55.30 56.10
C ASN A 24 45.51 55.57 55.14
N LEU A 25 46.72 55.28 55.58
CA LEU A 25 47.96 55.44 54.80
C LEU A 25 48.30 54.18 54.00
N MET A 26 47.62 53.06 54.28
CA MET A 26 47.74 51.80 53.53
C MET A 26 46.75 51.69 52.37
N GLU A 27 45.87 52.68 52.16
CA GLU A 27 45.09 52.76 50.93
C GLU A 27 46.00 53.20 49.79
N THR A 28 46.58 52.21 49.11
CA THR A 28 47.04 52.39 47.72
C THR A 28 45.93 53.09 46.94
N PRO A 29 46.23 54.15 46.16
CA PRO A 29 45.22 54.77 45.33
C PRO A 29 44.61 53.68 44.46
N GLU A 30 43.29 53.49 44.57
CA GLU A 30 42.59 52.53 43.73
C GLU A 30 43.01 52.79 42.28
N PRO A 31 43.57 51.80 41.56
CA PRO A 31 43.81 51.99 40.16
C PRO A 31 42.44 52.29 39.55
N ASN A 32 42.32 53.44 38.89
CA ASN A 32 41.21 53.79 38.01
C ASN A 32 41.04 52.66 37.00
N SER A 33 40.35 51.60 37.40
CA SER A 33 39.89 50.58 36.50
C SER A 33 38.74 51.25 35.78
N THR A 34 39.04 51.77 34.60
CA THR A 34 38.06 51.77 33.52
C THR A 34 37.75 50.30 33.24
N SER A 35 37.04 49.65 34.17
CA SER A 35 36.47 48.34 33.93
C SER A 35 35.45 48.60 32.84
N LYS A 36 35.86 48.42 31.59
CA LYS A 36 34.93 48.21 30.48
C LYS A 36 34.07 47.07 30.98
N ARG A 37 32.87 47.41 31.47
CA ARG A 37 31.88 46.48 32.01
C ARG A 37 31.75 45.40 30.96
N SER A 38 32.42 44.28 31.20
CA SER A 38 32.52 43.21 30.24
C SER A 38 31.09 42.76 30.03
N TRP A 39 30.50 43.10 28.88
CA TRP A 39 29.12 42.73 28.56
C TRP A 39 29.08 41.23 28.17
N LEU A 40 30.24 40.60 27.99
CA LEU A 40 30.44 39.18 27.72
C LEU A 40 29.56 38.24 28.56
N PRO A 41 29.53 38.26 29.92
CA PRO A 41 28.71 37.34 30.70
C PRO A 41 27.20 37.53 30.52
N ILE A 42 26.76 38.68 30.00
CA ILE A 42 25.36 38.92 29.63
C ILE A 42 25.11 38.49 28.19
N ILE A 43 26.06 38.68 27.27
CA ILE A 43 25.92 38.30 25.86
C ILE A 43 25.99 36.78 25.66
N THR A 44 26.79 36.04 26.45
CA THR A 44 26.91 34.57 26.34
C THR A 44 25.58 33.81 26.39
N PRO A 45 24.66 34.04 27.35
CA PRO A 45 23.38 33.34 27.37
C PRO A 45 22.48 33.68 26.17
N PHE A 46 22.53 34.91 25.65
CA PHE A 46 21.77 35.27 24.44
C PHE A 46 22.31 34.60 23.19
N ILE A 47 23.64 34.48 23.04
CA ILE A 47 24.24 33.75 21.92
C ILE A 47 23.88 32.26 21.99
N MET A 48 23.96 31.65 23.19
CA MET A 48 23.57 30.25 23.38
C MET A 48 22.10 30.01 23.00
N LEU A 49 21.21 30.90 23.45
CA LEU A 49 19.78 30.84 23.12
C LEU A 49 19.53 31.02 21.61
N ALA A 50 20.26 31.94 20.96
CA ALA A 50 20.17 32.14 19.51
C ALA A 50 20.64 30.90 18.73
N VAL A 51 21.76 30.29 19.11
CA VAL A 51 22.26 29.05 18.49
C VAL A 51 21.26 27.91 18.67
N MET A 52 20.69 27.75 19.86
CA MET A 52 19.69 26.74 20.14
C MET A 52 18.40 26.98 19.34
N GLY A 53 17.96 28.24 19.21
CA GLY A 53 16.81 28.61 18.38
C GLY A 53 17.03 28.30 16.91
N VAL A 54 18.21 28.60 16.37
CA VAL A 54 18.56 28.27 14.98
C VAL A 54 18.62 26.75 14.77
N ALA A 55 19.24 26.01 15.69
CA ALA A 55 19.30 24.55 15.61
C ALA A 55 17.89 23.92 15.63
N LEU A 56 17.02 24.38 16.53
CA LEU A 56 15.63 23.91 16.61
C LEU A 56 14.84 24.27 15.35
N TYR A 57 15.05 25.47 14.79
CA TYR A 57 14.43 25.87 13.54
C TYR A 57 14.81 24.94 12.38
N PHE A 58 16.10 24.65 12.20
CA PHE A 58 16.56 23.73 11.15
C PHE A 58 16.04 22.30 11.34
N VAL A 59 15.99 21.81 12.58
CA VAL A 59 15.40 20.50 12.89
C VAL A 59 13.92 20.48 12.56
N TYR A 60 13.18 21.52 12.94
CA TYR A 60 11.75 21.64 12.67
C TYR A 60 11.44 21.70 11.17
N ASP A 61 12.18 22.51 10.43
CA ASP A 61 12.01 22.66 8.98
C ASP A 61 12.27 21.33 8.26
N TYR A 62 13.38 20.65 8.59
CA TYR A 62 13.70 19.33 8.06
C TYR A 62 12.64 18.27 8.43
N GLN A 63 12.15 18.28 9.67
CA GLN A 63 11.11 17.34 10.11
C GLN A 63 9.80 17.54 9.37
N LYS A 64 9.44 18.80 9.06
CA LYS A 64 8.22 19.15 8.35
C LYS A 64 8.23 18.61 6.91
N ASP A 65 9.35 18.76 6.21
CA ASP A 65 9.50 18.26 4.84
C ASP A 65 9.41 16.74 4.78
N VAL A 66 10.13 16.03 5.65
CA VAL A 66 10.06 14.56 5.72
C VAL A 66 8.65 14.08 6.07
N ASN A 67 7.96 14.79 6.97
CA ASN A 67 6.59 14.41 7.33
C ASN A 67 5.61 14.64 6.17
N ALA A 68 5.74 15.75 5.44
CA ALA A 68 4.93 16.03 4.25
C ALA A 68 5.16 14.98 3.16
N GLU A 69 6.42 14.59 2.96
CA GLU A 69 6.80 13.57 1.98
C GLU A 69 6.20 12.19 2.33
N VAL A 70 6.32 11.76 3.59
CA VAL A 70 5.75 10.49 4.08
C VAL A 70 4.23 10.46 3.93
N VAL A 71 3.54 11.55 4.25
CA VAL A 71 2.09 11.66 4.05
C VAL A 71 1.71 11.59 2.57
N ALA A 72 2.50 12.21 1.69
CA ALA A 72 2.27 12.14 0.25
C ALA A 72 2.44 10.71 -0.29
N MET A 73 3.55 10.03 0.04
CA MET A 73 3.79 8.64 -0.36
C MET A 73 2.71 7.70 0.15
N LYS A 74 2.29 7.85 1.42
CA LYS A 74 1.20 7.05 1.97
C LYS A 74 -0.08 7.23 1.16
N LYS A 75 -0.46 8.48 0.88
CA LYS A 75 -1.69 8.77 0.12
C LYS A 75 -1.64 8.22 -1.30
N GLU A 76 -0.48 8.32 -1.95
CA GLU A 76 -0.26 7.76 -3.28
C GLU A 76 -0.36 6.24 -3.23
N ALA A 77 0.23 5.58 -2.22
CA ALA A 77 0.12 4.14 -2.04
C ALA A 77 -1.33 3.67 -1.85
N GLU A 78 -2.12 4.40 -1.06
CA GLU A 78 -3.55 4.11 -0.90
C GLU A 78 -4.30 4.20 -2.24
N GLN A 79 -3.95 5.17 -3.09
CA GLN A 79 -4.56 5.32 -4.41
C GLN A 79 -4.17 4.18 -5.36
N GLU A 80 -2.89 3.83 -5.41
CA GLU A 80 -2.40 2.71 -6.23
C GLU A 80 -3.03 1.38 -5.78
N ALA A 81 -3.10 1.14 -4.46
CA ALA A 81 -3.74 -0.07 -3.94
C ALA A 81 -5.24 -0.13 -4.27
N LEU A 82 -5.95 1.01 -4.23
CA LEU A 82 -7.35 1.09 -4.64
C LEU A 82 -7.55 0.96 -6.16
N ALA A 83 -6.51 1.24 -6.96
CA ALA A 83 -6.49 0.96 -8.39
C ALA A 83 -6.17 -0.52 -8.72
N GLY A 84 -5.74 -1.30 -7.73
CA GLY A 84 -5.31 -2.69 -7.89
C GLY A 84 -3.81 -2.84 -8.20
N GLU A 85 -3.05 -1.74 -8.18
CA GLU A 85 -1.60 -1.70 -8.41
C GLU A 85 -0.86 -1.92 -7.08
N TYR A 86 -1.01 -3.11 -6.49
CA TYR A 86 -0.53 -3.40 -5.13
C TYR A 86 1.00 -3.37 -5.01
N ARG A 87 1.73 -3.68 -6.09
CA ARG A 87 3.21 -3.69 -6.08
C ARG A 87 3.77 -2.27 -6.01
N GLU A 88 3.14 -1.34 -6.71
CA GLU A 88 3.45 0.09 -6.69
C GLU A 88 3.13 0.69 -5.32
N ALA A 89 1.97 0.33 -4.75
CA ALA A 89 1.60 0.69 -3.39
C ALA A 89 2.60 0.17 -2.35
N GLU A 90 3.01 -1.10 -2.44
CA GLU A 90 4.02 -1.69 -1.56
C GLU A 90 5.33 -0.89 -1.62
N LYS A 91 5.81 -0.57 -2.82
CA LYS A 91 7.04 0.19 -3.04
C LYS A 91 6.97 1.58 -2.39
N LEU A 92 5.85 2.27 -2.52
CA LEU A 92 5.63 3.59 -1.90
C LEU A 92 5.61 3.49 -0.37
N LEU A 93 4.96 2.48 0.20
CA LEU A 93 4.91 2.26 1.64
C LEU A 93 6.28 1.88 2.22
N VAL A 94 7.05 1.03 1.54
CA VAL A 94 8.43 0.71 1.93
C VAL A 94 9.28 1.99 1.94
N GLY A 95 9.18 2.82 0.90
CA GLY A 95 9.88 4.11 0.85
C GLY A 95 9.44 5.10 1.94
N ALA A 96 8.19 5.02 2.39
CA ALA A 96 7.69 5.81 3.52
C ALA A 96 8.22 5.29 4.87
N ILE A 97 8.27 3.97 5.05
CA ILE A 97 8.80 3.29 6.25
C ILE A 97 10.29 3.54 6.39
N ASP A 98 11.07 3.50 5.31
CA ASP A 98 12.51 3.78 5.34
C ASP A 98 12.82 5.19 5.89
N ARG A 99 11.91 6.15 5.68
CA ARG A 99 12.02 7.52 6.21
C ARG A 99 11.51 7.65 7.64
N ARG A 100 10.52 6.84 8.04
CA ARG A 100 9.87 6.88 9.36
C ARG A 100 9.56 5.46 9.86
N PRO A 101 10.58 4.70 10.31
CA PRO A 101 10.42 3.28 10.65
C PRO A 101 9.57 3.06 11.92
N GLU A 102 9.48 4.06 12.79
CA GLU A 102 8.73 4.00 14.05
C GLU A 102 7.21 4.15 13.89
N LEU A 103 6.72 4.48 12.68
CA LEU A 103 5.30 4.71 12.44
C LEU A 103 4.57 3.39 12.20
N GLU A 104 4.03 2.80 13.28
CA GLU A 104 3.28 1.52 13.24
C GLU A 104 2.14 1.50 12.21
N ALA A 105 1.49 2.63 11.96
CA ALA A 105 0.42 2.75 10.97
C ALA A 105 0.88 2.37 9.56
N LEU A 106 2.10 2.75 9.16
CA LEU A 106 2.64 2.41 7.84
C LEU A 106 2.97 0.92 7.74
N GLN A 107 3.47 0.32 8.82
CA GLN A 107 3.77 -1.12 8.85
C GLN A 107 2.48 -1.94 8.71
N LYS A 108 1.39 -1.50 9.36
CA LYS A 108 0.08 -2.15 9.25
C LYS A 108 -0.49 -2.02 7.84
N GLU A 109 -0.40 -0.83 7.24
CA GLU A 109 -0.83 -0.61 5.85
C GLU A 109 -0.03 -1.45 4.86
N LEU A 110 1.30 -1.53 5.04
CA LEU A 110 2.16 -2.39 4.24
C LEU A 110 1.73 -3.86 4.35
N GLY A 111 1.44 -4.34 5.56
CA GLY A 111 0.94 -5.70 5.78
C GLY A 111 -0.34 -5.99 5.00
N SER A 112 -1.32 -5.08 5.06
CA SER A 112 -2.58 -5.23 4.31
C SER A 112 -2.37 -5.20 2.78
N VAL A 113 -1.45 -4.37 2.29
CA VAL A 113 -1.12 -4.33 0.85
C VAL A 113 -0.41 -5.61 0.41
N GLN A 114 0.50 -6.16 1.22
CA GLN A 114 1.20 -7.41 0.92
C GLN A 114 0.26 -8.61 0.92
N GLU A 115 -0.72 -8.63 1.81
CA GLU A 115 -1.78 -9.64 1.82
C GLU A 115 -2.63 -9.56 0.55
N ALA A 116 -3.08 -8.36 0.18
CA ALA A 116 -3.79 -8.15 -1.09
C ALA A 116 -2.96 -8.57 -2.31
N LEU A 117 -1.67 -8.24 -2.34
CA LEU A 117 -0.74 -8.66 -3.39
C LEU A 117 -0.60 -10.19 -3.46
N THR A 118 -0.60 -10.86 -2.31
CA THR A 118 -0.54 -12.32 -2.26
C THR A 118 -1.79 -12.93 -2.90
N TRP A 119 -2.98 -12.45 -2.54
CA TRP A 119 -4.22 -12.94 -3.16
C TRP A 119 -4.32 -12.60 -4.64
N ASP A 120 -3.82 -11.44 -5.06
CA ASP A 120 -3.76 -11.10 -6.48
C ASP A 120 -2.92 -12.10 -7.28
N GLN A 121 -1.73 -12.48 -6.76
CA GLN A 121 -0.88 -13.50 -7.37
C GLN A 121 -1.51 -14.90 -7.34
N GLU A 122 -2.25 -15.22 -6.27
CA GLU A 122 -2.99 -16.48 -6.19
C GLU A 122 -4.12 -16.53 -7.23
N LEU A 123 -4.83 -15.42 -7.46
CA LEU A 123 -5.83 -15.30 -8.51
C LEU A 123 -5.21 -15.42 -9.92
N GLU A 124 -4.03 -14.86 -10.16
CA GLU A 124 -3.28 -15.08 -11.40
C GLU A 124 -2.95 -16.58 -11.59
N THR A 125 -2.53 -17.25 -10.52
CA THR A 125 -2.23 -18.69 -10.54
C THR A 125 -3.49 -19.52 -10.82
N VAL A 126 -4.63 -19.14 -10.25
CA VAL A 126 -5.93 -19.74 -10.56
C VAL A 126 -6.25 -19.57 -12.05
N GLY A 127 -6.04 -18.37 -12.60
CA GLY A 127 -6.19 -18.10 -14.03
C GLY A 127 -5.34 -19.03 -14.91
N GLN A 128 -4.10 -19.30 -14.51
CA GLN A 128 -3.23 -20.26 -15.21
C GLN A 128 -3.79 -21.69 -15.15
N TRP A 129 -4.22 -22.16 -13.98
CA TRP A 129 -4.81 -23.49 -13.84
C TRP A 129 -6.11 -23.66 -14.62
N ILE A 130 -6.92 -22.60 -14.73
CA ILE A 130 -8.12 -22.59 -15.59
C ILE A 130 -7.74 -22.80 -17.06
N GLU A 131 -6.68 -22.15 -17.53
CA GLU A 131 -6.22 -22.31 -18.92
C GLU A 131 -5.57 -23.66 -19.19
N GLU A 132 -4.81 -24.19 -18.23
CA GLU A 132 -4.19 -25.52 -18.31
C GLU A 132 -5.21 -26.67 -18.16
N GLY A 133 -6.47 -26.37 -17.83
CA GLY A 133 -7.52 -27.38 -17.61
C GLY A 133 -7.44 -28.08 -16.26
N SER A 134 -6.61 -27.56 -15.33
CA SER A 134 -6.54 -28.02 -13.94
C SER A 134 -7.71 -27.49 -13.10
N LEU A 135 -8.95 -27.69 -13.57
CA LEU A 135 -10.15 -27.02 -13.07
C LEU A 135 -10.42 -27.32 -11.59
N LYS A 136 -10.16 -28.55 -11.14
CA LYS A 136 -10.32 -28.92 -9.73
C LYS A 136 -9.41 -28.11 -8.79
N LYS A 137 -8.14 -27.88 -9.17
CA LYS A 137 -7.21 -27.06 -8.38
C LYS A 137 -7.63 -25.59 -8.36
N ALA A 138 -8.06 -25.09 -9.52
CA ALA A 138 -8.60 -23.74 -9.65
C ALA A 138 -9.82 -23.54 -8.73
N SER A 139 -10.78 -24.47 -8.75
CA SER A 139 -11.98 -24.44 -7.91
C SER A 139 -11.66 -24.46 -6.41
N GLU A 140 -10.79 -25.38 -5.97
CA GLU A 140 -10.39 -25.49 -4.57
C GLU A 140 -9.71 -24.21 -4.07
N LYS A 141 -8.80 -23.63 -4.87
CA LYS A 141 -8.08 -22.42 -4.50
C LYS A 141 -8.95 -21.17 -4.55
N LEU A 142 -9.82 -21.04 -5.55
CA LEU A 142 -10.76 -19.92 -5.66
C LEU A 142 -11.72 -19.90 -4.46
N THR A 143 -12.22 -21.06 -4.06
CA THR A 143 -13.07 -21.21 -2.87
C THR A 143 -12.33 -20.80 -1.59
N ALA A 144 -11.05 -21.19 -1.46
CA ALA A 144 -10.23 -20.79 -0.32
C ALA A 144 -10.01 -19.27 -0.28
N ILE A 145 -9.73 -18.63 -1.42
CA ILE A 145 -9.59 -17.17 -1.53
C ILE A 145 -10.91 -16.49 -1.14
N GLN A 146 -12.05 -16.98 -1.66
CA GLN A 146 -13.36 -16.43 -1.36
C GLN A 146 -13.71 -16.50 0.14
N GLU A 147 -13.36 -17.59 0.82
CA GLU A 147 -13.58 -17.73 2.26
C GLU A 147 -12.69 -16.78 3.06
N SER A 148 -11.42 -16.64 2.70
CA SER A 148 -10.50 -15.67 3.32
C SER A 148 -11.00 -14.23 3.14
N LEU A 149 -11.44 -13.86 1.93
CA LEU A 149 -11.97 -12.53 1.64
C LEU A 149 -13.25 -12.22 2.41
N ARG A 150 -14.09 -13.21 2.71
CA ARG A 150 -15.32 -13.03 3.51
C ARG A 150 -15.05 -12.79 4.98
N GLN A 151 -13.93 -13.30 5.49
CA GLN A 151 -13.54 -13.13 6.89
C GLN A 151 -12.85 -11.78 7.13
N GLU A 152 -12.47 -11.08 6.07
CA GLU A 152 -11.69 -9.86 6.17
C GLU A 152 -12.44 -8.62 5.67
N ASP A 153 -12.82 -7.77 6.62
CA ASP A 153 -13.55 -6.51 6.37
C ASP A 153 -12.62 -5.35 5.93
N SER A 154 -11.63 -5.62 5.06
CA SER A 154 -10.71 -4.59 4.56
C SER A 154 -11.20 -3.98 3.26
N ARG A 155 -11.24 -2.63 3.20
CA ARG A 155 -11.66 -1.88 2.00
C ARG A 155 -10.78 -2.17 0.78
N LEU A 156 -9.53 -2.56 1.00
CA LEU A 156 -8.58 -2.92 -0.06
C LEU A 156 -8.96 -4.23 -0.75
N LEU A 157 -9.88 -5.01 -0.21
CA LEU A 157 -10.23 -6.32 -0.75
C LEU A 157 -11.41 -6.26 -1.70
N VAL A 158 -12.17 -5.16 -1.65
CA VAL A 158 -13.26 -4.88 -2.57
C VAL A 158 -12.76 -4.82 -4.02
N THR A 159 -11.51 -4.42 -4.24
CA THR A 159 -10.87 -4.37 -5.57
C THR A 159 -10.51 -5.75 -6.11
N LEU A 160 -10.38 -6.78 -5.26
CA LEU A 160 -10.13 -8.16 -5.68
C LEU A 160 -11.40 -8.92 -6.08
N VAL A 161 -12.56 -8.50 -5.56
CA VAL A 161 -13.85 -9.16 -5.83
C VAL A 161 -14.18 -9.25 -7.33
N PRO A 162 -14.01 -8.19 -8.16
CA PRO A 162 -14.24 -8.29 -9.59
C PRO A 162 -13.32 -9.31 -10.29
N LYS A 163 -12.01 -9.32 -9.94
CA LYS A 163 -11.05 -10.30 -10.49
C LYS A 163 -11.43 -11.73 -10.11
N MET A 164 -11.83 -11.95 -8.86
CA MET A 164 -12.30 -13.25 -8.39
C MET A 164 -13.56 -13.72 -9.14
N ASN A 165 -14.56 -12.85 -9.30
CA ASN A 165 -15.80 -13.16 -10.03
C ASN A 165 -15.54 -13.46 -11.51
N GLU A 166 -14.58 -12.79 -12.13
CA GLU A 166 -14.16 -13.09 -13.50
C GLU A 166 -13.56 -14.50 -13.59
N MET A 167 -12.69 -14.88 -12.65
CA MET A 167 -12.10 -16.21 -12.60
C MET A 167 -13.14 -17.29 -12.34
N ASP A 168 -14.10 -17.04 -11.45
CA ASP A 168 -15.24 -17.94 -11.18
C ASP A 168 -16.07 -18.19 -12.44
N SER A 169 -16.39 -17.12 -13.18
CA SER A 169 -17.10 -17.20 -14.45
C SER A 169 -16.32 -18.02 -15.48
N ARG A 170 -15.00 -17.78 -15.61
CA ARG A 170 -14.13 -18.51 -16.56
C ARG A 170 -14.00 -19.98 -16.19
N LEU A 171 -13.83 -20.29 -14.91
CA LEU A 171 -13.78 -21.65 -14.38
C LEU A 171 -15.09 -22.39 -14.72
N THR A 172 -16.23 -21.81 -14.34
CA THR A 172 -17.56 -22.37 -14.62
C THR A 172 -17.75 -22.66 -16.11
N LEU A 173 -17.36 -21.73 -16.98
CA LEU A 173 -17.44 -21.95 -18.43
C LEU A 173 -16.55 -23.10 -18.91
N LYS A 174 -15.34 -23.24 -18.36
CA LYS A 174 -14.44 -24.37 -18.71
C LYS A 174 -14.98 -25.70 -18.20
N GLU A 175 -15.52 -25.74 -16.98
CA GLU A 175 -16.12 -26.94 -16.40
C GLU A 175 -17.31 -27.41 -17.24
N ILE A 176 -18.20 -26.48 -17.59
CA ILE A 176 -19.34 -26.78 -18.45
C ILE A 176 -18.87 -27.24 -19.83
N ASN A 177 -17.89 -26.57 -20.45
CA ASN A 177 -17.34 -27.03 -21.72
C ASN A 177 -16.75 -28.44 -21.61
N GLN A 178 -16.08 -28.78 -20.51
CA GLN A 178 -15.57 -30.12 -20.27
C GLN A 178 -16.69 -31.14 -20.09
N GLU A 179 -17.78 -30.80 -19.41
CA GLU A 179 -18.97 -31.66 -19.32
C GLU A 179 -19.64 -31.86 -20.68
N LEU A 180 -19.90 -30.79 -21.42
CA LEU A 180 -20.50 -30.83 -22.75
C LEU A 180 -19.64 -31.60 -23.75
N SER A 181 -18.31 -31.60 -23.58
CA SER A 181 -17.41 -32.39 -24.42
C SER A 181 -17.66 -33.91 -24.32
N LYS A 182 -18.18 -34.38 -23.18
CA LYS A 182 -18.51 -35.79 -22.93
C LYS A 182 -19.86 -36.18 -23.53
N ILE A 183 -20.72 -35.22 -23.81
CA ILE A 183 -22.04 -35.44 -24.40
C ILE A 183 -21.91 -35.53 -25.92
N THR A 184 -22.28 -36.69 -26.45
CA THR A 184 -22.27 -37.00 -27.89
C THR A 184 -23.69 -37.04 -28.47
N ASP A 185 -24.70 -37.04 -27.62
CA ASP A 185 -26.09 -37.09 -28.01
C ASP A 185 -26.72 -35.70 -28.13
N VAL A 186 -27.49 -35.49 -29.20
CA VAL A 186 -28.07 -34.16 -29.52
C VAL A 186 -29.27 -33.87 -28.63
N ASP A 187 -30.04 -34.90 -28.27
CA ASP A 187 -31.23 -34.74 -27.43
C ASP A 187 -30.84 -34.47 -25.96
N GLU A 188 -29.74 -35.07 -25.48
CA GLU A 188 -29.18 -34.76 -24.16
C GLU A 188 -28.67 -33.31 -24.05
N LEU A 189 -28.06 -32.78 -25.13
CA LEU A 189 -27.66 -31.36 -25.19
C LEU A 189 -28.88 -30.44 -25.18
N ALA A 190 -29.92 -30.75 -25.94
CA ALA A 190 -31.16 -29.99 -26.00
C ALA A 190 -31.90 -29.99 -24.65
N ALA A 191 -31.92 -31.12 -23.93
CA ALA A 191 -32.50 -31.20 -22.59
C ALA A 191 -31.78 -30.27 -21.60
N LYS A 192 -30.44 -30.22 -21.63
CA LYS A 192 -29.65 -29.28 -20.82
C LYS A 192 -29.91 -27.82 -21.20
N LEU A 193 -30.08 -27.51 -22.49
CA LEU A 193 -30.43 -26.17 -22.93
C LEU A 193 -31.77 -25.71 -22.33
N ASN A 194 -32.79 -26.56 -22.36
CA ASN A 194 -34.11 -26.26 -21.80
C ASN A 194 -34.09 -26.01 -20.28
N THR A 195 -33.18 -26.65 -19.54
CA THR A 195 -33.01 -26.36 -18.10
C THR A 195 -32.35 -25.00 -17.83
N LEU A 196 -31.64 -24.44 -18.81
CA LEU A 196 -30.92 -23.17 -18.69
C LEU A 196 -31.69 -21.98 -19.28
N SER A 197 -32.72 -22.22 -20.09
CA SER A 197 -33.58 -21.16 -20.65
C SER A 197 -34.42 -20.44 -19.59
N ASP A 198 -34.70 -21.08 -18.45
CA ASP A 198 -35.43 -20.47 -17.34
C ASP A 198 -34.54 -19.59 -16.44
N LEU A 199 -33.21 -19.65 -16.61
CA LEU A 199 -32.25 -18.90 -15.80
C LEU A 199 -31.81 -17.63 -16.55
N ASN A 200 -32.15 -16.48 -15.98
CA ASN A 200 -31.96 -15.16 -16.59
C ASN A 200 -30.66 -14.46 -16.11
N LEU A 201 -29.58 -15.22 -16.01
CA LEU A 201 -28.26 -14.75 -15.58
C LEU A 201 -27.31 -14.63 -16.78
N GLU A 202 -26.40 -13.67 -16.72
CA GLU A 202 -25.44 -13.41 -17.80
C GLU A 202 -24.51 -14.60 -18.03
N GLU A 203 -24.18 -15.37 -16.99
CA GLU A 203 -23.44 -16.64 -17.14
C GLU A 203 -24.26 -17.70 -17.89
N ALA A 204 -25.58 -17.78 -17.66
CA ALA A 204 -26.45 -18.75 -18.33
C ALA A 204 -26.51 -18.53 -19.85
N SER A 205 -26.41 -17.27 -20.31
CA SER A 205 -26.37 -16.97 -21.74
C SER A 205 -25.13 -17.54 -22.43
N LYS A 206 -23.94 -17.35 -21.83
CA LYS A 206 -22.67 -17.85 -22.39
C LYS A 206 -22.67 -19.38 -22.48
N VAL A 207 -23.32 -20.05 -21.53
CA VAL A 207 -23.47 -21.50 -21.54
C VAL A 207 -24.42 -21.96 -22.67
N ARG A 208 -25.55 -21.27 -22.86
CA ARG A 208 -26.48 -21.58 -23.96
C ARG A 208 -25.78 -21.53 -25.32
N ASP A 209 -25.00 -20.49 -25.58
CA ASP A 209 -24.25 -20.34 -26.84
C ASP A 209 -23.32 -21.54 -27.09
N LYS A 210 -22.66 -22.04 -26.05
CA LYS A 210 -21.77 -23.21 -26.15
C LYS A 210 -22.52 -24.52 -26.39
N ILE A 211 -23.70 -24.68 -25.79
CA ILE A 211 -24.56 -25.83 -26.05
C ILE A 211 -25.04 -25.81 -27.50
N PHE A 212 -25.48 -24.65 -28.02
CA PHE A 212 -25.85 -24.48 -29.42
C PHE A 212 -24.71 -24.82 -30.38
N GLU A 213 -23.51 -24.27 -30.13
CA GLU A 213 -22.32 -24.58 -30.93
C GLU A 213 -22.03 -26.09 -30.95
N LYS A 214 -22.26 -26.79 -29.83
CA LYS A 214 -22.08 -28.24 -29.74
C LYS A 214 -23.16 -29.02 -30.48
N ILE A 215 -24.44 -28.62 -30.39
CA ILE A 215 -25.56 -29.21 -31.14
C ILE A 215 -25.27 -29.12 -32.64
N VAL A 216 -24.94 -27.92 -33.13
CA VAL A 216 -24.61 -27.69 -34.55
C VAL A 216 -23.45 -28.57 -35.00
N ASN A 217 -22.36 -28.61 -34.23
CA ASN A 217 -21.18 -29.42 -34.57
C ASN A 217 -21.50 -30.93 -34.58
N GLN A 218 -22.25 -31.43 -33.60
CA GLN A 218 -22.59 -32.87 -33.54
C GLN A 218 -23.58 -33.27 -34.64
N SER A 219 -24.60 -32.46 -34.91
CA SER A 219 -25.54 -32.70 -36.00
C SER A 219 -24.83 -32.68 -37.35
N THR A 220 -23.93 -31.71 -37.58
CA THR A 220 -23.11 -31.66 -38.80
C THR A 220 -22.27 -32.92 -38.96
N LYS A 221 -21.55 -33.33 -37.91
CA LYS A 221 -20.71 -34.53 -37.94
C LYS A 221 -21.51 -35.83 -38.20
N LYS A 222 -22.68 -35.97 -37.57
CA LYS A 222 -23.57 -37.12 -37.79
C LYS A 222 -24.16 -37.10 -39.22
N ALA A 223 -24.54 -35.93 -39.72
CA ALA A 223 -25.05 -35.77 -41.07
C ALA A 223 -23.97 -36.06 -42.14
N GLU A 224 -22.74 -35.60 -41.94
CA GLU A 224 -21.59 -35.92 -42.80
C GLU A 224 -21.32 -37.43 -42.84
N ALA A 225 -21.38 -38.11 -41.69
CA ALA A 225 -21.23 -39.56 -41.63
C ALA A 225 -22.35 -40.30 -42.40
N ALA A 226 -23.61 -39.90 -42.19
CA ALA A 226 -24.75 -40.47 -42.91
C ALA A 226 -24.66 -40.20 -44.42
N ALA A 227 -24.27 -38.98 -44.82
CA ALA A 227 -24.06 -38.62 -46.23
C ALA A 227 -22.90 -39.42 -46.87
N GLY A 228 -21.79 -39.63 -46.15
CA GLY A 228 -20.68 -40.47 -46.58
C GLY A 228 -21.09 -41.92 -46.84
N GLU A 229 -22.07 -42.41 -46.09
CA GLU A 229 -22.71 -43.72 -46.30
C GLU A 229 -23.86 -43.69 -47.32
N LYS A 230 -24.05 -42.58 -48.04
CA LYS A 230 -25.12 -42.33 -49.03
C LYS A 230 -26.54 -42.32 -48.44
N ARG A 231 -26.67 -42.15 -47.13
CA ARG A 231 -27.94 -42.03 -46.39
C ARG A 231 -28.40 -40.57 -46.34
N TYR A 232 -28.66 -39.97 -47.50
CA TYR A 232 -28.93 -38.52 -47.61
C TYR A 232 -30.22 -38.07 -46.91
N ALA A 233 -31.28 -38.88 -46.93
CA ALA A 233 -32.52 -38.54 -46.23
C ALA A 233 -32.30 -38.47 -44.70
N GLU A 234 -31.48 -39.36 -44.16
CA GLU A 234 -31.09 -39.36 -42.75
C GLU A 234 -30.20 -38.15 -42.42
N ALA A 235 -29.24 -37.83 -43.29
CA ALA A 235 -28.39 -36.65 -43.12
C ALA A 235 -29.22 -35.35 -43.05
N ILE A 236 -30.23 -35.19 -43.91
CA ILE A 236 -31.14 -34.04 -43.90
C ILE A 236 -31.93 -34.00 -42.59
N ALA A 237 -32.53 -35.13 -42.18
CA ALA A 237 -33.29 -35.21 -40.94
C ALA A 237 -32.45 -34.82 -39.70
N ILE A 238 -31.18 -35.21 -39.66
CA ILE A 238 -30.25 -34.85 -38.59
C ILE A 238 -29.95 -33.34 -38.57
N ILE A 239 -29.75 -32.72 -39.74
CA ILE A 239 -29.56 -31.26 -39.83
C ILE A 239 -30.83 -30.53 -39.39
N ASP A 240 -32.00 -30.96 -39.87
CA ASP A 240 -33.29 -30.36 -39.51
C ASP A 240 -33.55 -30.46 -38.01
N GLN A 241 -33.21 -31.58 -37.37
CA GLN A 241 -33.29 -31.73 -35.90
C GLN A 241 -32.35 -30.75 -35.18
N GLY A 242 -31.13 -30.53 -35.70
CA GLY A 242 -30.19 -29.56 -35.12
C GLY A 242 -30.66 -28.10 -35.24
N LEU A 243 -31.39 -27.76 -36.31
CA LEU A 243 -31.92 -26.41 -36.56
C LEU A 243 -33.20 -26.07 -35.78
N GLN A 244 -33.86 -27.08 -35.19
CA GLN A 244 -35.07 -26.88 -34.38
C GLN A 244 -34.79 -26.26 -33.00
N TYR A 245 -33.53 -26.28 -32.58
CA TYR A 245 -33.06 -25.71 -31.32
C TYR A 245 -32.40 -24.37 -31.60
#